data_AF-A0A7S2SE34-F1
#
_entry.id   AF-A0A7S2SE34-F1
#
_cell.length_a   1.000
_cell.length_b   1.000
_cell.length_c   1.000
_cell.angle_alpha   90.00
_cell.angle_beta   90.00
_cell.angle_gamma   90.00
#
_symmetry.space_group_name_H-M   'P 1'
#
loop_
_entity.id
_entity.type
_entity.pdbx_description
1 polymer ?
#
loop_
_entity_poly.entity_id
_entity_poly.type
_entity_poly.pdbx_seq_one_letter_code
_entity_poly.pdbx_strand_id
1 'polypeptide(L)'
;AVSLVPGMASTRPAPARATGARRGTRVAEEEEEPRPASHVVGAPRPCVDPELSSRRQEALDKALEAIGMDPTTILTDPALQGGPALKTYSTFCRPREAKLDHAASQALGPAAERTAHQVAFLVRRRRAELAEYLRNTDLADEERRAR
;
A
#
# COMPACT_ATOMS: atom_id res chain seq x y z
N ALA A 1 -60.47 -18.17 23.84
CA ALA A 1 -61.14 -17.66 22.63
C ALA A 1 -60.13 -17.65 21.50
N VAL A 2 -60.37 -18.44 20.45
CA VAL A 2 -59.55 -18.48 19.23
C VAL A 2 -60.12 -17.46 18.26
N SER A 3 -59.26 -16.59 17.73
CA SER A 3 -59.56 -15.72 16.60
C SER A 3 -58.51 -15.94 15.53
N LEU A 4 -58.90 -16.68 14.47
CA LEU A 4 -58.46 -16.42 13.09
C LEU A 4 -59.07 -15.04 12.70
N VAL A 5 -58.55 -14.25 11.76
CA VAL A 5 -58.36 -14.47 10.30
C VAL A 5 -57.46 -13.31 9.73
N PRO A 6 -57.22 -13.15 8.41
CA PRO A 6 -56.07 -13.59 7.60
C PRO A 6 -55.18 -12.44 7.09
N GLY A 7 -54.17 -12.82 6.28
CA GLY A 7 -53.05 -12.00 5.86
C GLY A 7 -53.27 -10.95 4.76
N MET A 8 -52.19 -10.23 4.50
CA MET A 8 -51.95 -9.54 3.23
C MET A 8 -50.46 -9.68 2.88
N ALA A 9 -50.19 -10.37 1.78
CA ALA A 9 -48.91 -10.36 1.11
C ALA A 9 -48.67 -8.96 0.53
N SER A 10 -47.55 -8.33 0.91
CA SER A 10 -47.12 -7.08 0.30
C SER A 10 -45.78 -7.31 -0.41
N THR A 11 -45.90 -7.76 -1.65
CA THR A 11 -44.89 -7.68 -2.71
C THR A 11 -44.25 -6.29 -2.74
N ARG A 12 -42.95 -6.21 -2.46
CA ARG A 12 -42.13 -5.03 -2.77
C ARG A 12 -41.58 -5.17 -4.19
N PRO A 13 -41.99 -4.32 -5.15
CA PRO A 13 -41.29 -4.23 -6.42
C PRO A 13 -40.07 -3.29 -6.32
N ALA A 14 -38.93 -3.77 -6.80
CA ALA A 14 -37.86 -2.96 -7.37
C ALA A 14 -37.61 -3.50 -8.81
N PRO A 15 -36.99 -2.78 -9.76
CA PRO A 15 -36.34 -1.46 -9.70
C PRO A 15 -36.79 -0.50 -10.82
N ALA A 16 -36.68 0.82 -10.61
CA ALA A 16 -36.80 1.80 -11.70
C ALA A 16 -35.43 2.44 -12.00
N ARG A 17 -34.81 1.97 -13.09
CA ARG A 17 -33.74 2.67 -13.81
C ARG A 17 -34.27 4.02 -14.29
N ALA A 18 -33.79 5.12 -13.72
CA ALA A 18 -33.93 6.44 -14.33
C ALA A 18 -32.79 6.64 -15.34
N THR A 19 -33.16 6.73 -16.61
CA THR A 19 -32.29 7.00 -17.75
C THR A 19 -32.69 8.38 -18.29
N GLY A 20 -31.71 9.25 -18.52
CA GLY A 20 -31.87 10.55 -19.18
C GLY A 20 -32.01 11.73 -18.21
N ALA A 21 -31.47 12.93 -18.48
CA ALA A 21 -30.66 13.38 -19.59
C ALA A 21 -29.96 14.68 -19.17
N ARG A 22 -28.72 14.81 -19.64
CA ARG A 22 -28.01 16.03 -20.07
C ARG A 22 -28.59 17.38 -19.60
N ARG A 23 -27.81 18.08 -18.78
CA ARG A 23 -27.69 19.54 -18.88
C ARG A 23 -26.23 19.93 -18.70
N GLY A 24 -25.64 20.44 -19.78
CA GLY A 24 -24.25 20.85 -19.81
C GLY A 24 -24.02 22.10 -18.98
N THR A 25 -22.90 22.09 -18.27
CA THR A 25 -22.14 23.29 -17.93
C THR A 25 -20.73 23.06 -18.47
N ARG A 26 -20.44 23.77 -19.54
CA ARG A 26 -19.16 23.85 -20.24
C ARG A 26 -18.25 24.73 -19.39
N VAL A 27 -17.18 24.17 -18.82
CA VAL A 27 -16.06 24.94 -18.25
C VAL A 27 -14.76 24.21 -18.58
N ALA A 28 -13.94 24.88 -19.37
CA ALA A 28 -12.52 24.70 -19.65
C ALA A 28 -11.98 23.26 -19.77
N GLU A 29 -11.76 22.84 -21.02
CA GLU A 29 -10.76 21.85 -21.39
C GLU A 29 -9.37 22.45 -21.09
N GLU A 30 -8.86 22.25 -19.88
CA GLU A 30 -7.42 22.22 -19.67
C GLU A 30 -6.98 20.80 -20.02
N GLU A 31 -6.33 20.66 -21.17
CA GLU A 31 -5.58 19.46 -21.52
C GLU A 31 -4.47 19.26 -20.48
N GLU A 32 -4.78 18.55 -19.40
CA GLU A 32 -3.76 18.05 -18.49
C GLU A 32 -3.02 16.94 -19.24
N GLU A 33 -1.91 17.32 -19.90
CA GLU A 33 -0.96 16.37 -20.48
C GLU A 33 -0.73 15.23 -19.47
N PRO A 34 -0.88 13.95 -19.86
CA PRO A 34 -0.63 12.85 -18.96
C PRO A 34 0.85 12.89 -18.58
N ARG A 35 1.16 13.47 -17.42
CA ARG A 35 2.53 13.54 -16.92
C ARG A 35 3.07 12.12 -16.93
N PRO A 36 4.18 11.84 -17.63
CA PRO A 36 4.74 10.50 -17.61
C PRO A 36 5.03 10.15 -16.17
N ALA A 37 4.41 9.08 -15.67
CA ALA A 37 4.72 8.54 -14.37
C ALA A 37 6.17 8.05 -14.42
N SER A 38 7.12 8.95 -14.13
CA SER A 38 8.52 8.61 -14.02
C SER A 38 8.66 7.80 -12.74
N HIS A 39 8.50 6.49 -12.86
CA HIS A 39 8.92 5.52 -11.84
C HIS A 39 10.45 5.42 -11.83
N VAL A 40 11.12 6.57 -11.70
CA VAL A 40 12.52 6.60 -11.31
C VAL A 40 12.53 6.39 -9.80
N VAL A 41 13.16 5.30 -9.37
CA VAL A 41 13.53 5.09 -7.97
C VAL A 41 14.64 6.09 -7.66
N GLY A 42 14.25 7.35 -7.43
CA GLY A 42 15.17 8.45 -7.14
C GLY A 42 15.73 8.39 -5.73
N ALA A 43 16.72 9.25 -5.46
CA ALA A 43 17.31 9.41 -4.14
C ALA A 43 16.25 9.59 -3.03
N PRO A 44 16.54 9.18 -1.78
CA PRO A 44 15.63 9.37 -0.66
C PRO A 44 15.13 10.81 -0.59
N ARG A 45 13.82 10.99 -0.37
CA ARG A 45 13.22 12.32 -0.30
C ARG A 45 13.91 13.17 0.79
N PRO A 46 14.04 14.50 0.57
CA PRO A 46 14.49 15.41 1.62
C PRO A 46 13.54 15.34 2.81
N CYS A 47 14.09 15.40 4.00
CA CYS A 47 13.31 15.42 5.24
C CYS A 47 12.79 16.84 5.47
N VAL A 48 11.49 17.06 5.24
CA VAL A 48 10.87 18.38 5.37
C VAL A 48 10.63 18.73 6.85
N ASP A 49 10.26 17.73 7.66
CA ASP A 49 10.07 17.87 9.10
C ASP A 49 10.86 16.75 9.83
N PRO A 50 12.04 17.08 10.42
CA PRO A 50 12.88 16.11 11.12
C PRO A 50 12.23 15.51 12.36
N GLU A 51 11.45 16.27 13.13
CA GLU A 51 10.84 15.80 14.38
C GLU A 51 9.67 14.86 14.11
N LEU A 52 8.84 15.19 13.13
CA LEU A 52 7.78 14.28 12.69
C LEU A 52 8.39 13.02 12.10
N SER A 53 9.43 13.14 11.28
CA SER A 53 10.09 11.98 10.67
C SER A 53 10.71 11.06 11.72
N SER A 54 11.36 11.58 12.76
CA SER A 54 11.98 10.75 13.81
C SER A 54 10.92 10.01 14.62
N ARG A 55 9.86 10.70 15.05
CA ARG A 55 8.74 10.06 15.78
C ARG A 55 8.06 8.97 14.97
N ARG A 56 7.85 9.21 13.67
CA ARG A 56 7.26 8.23 12.76
C ARG A 56 8.18 7.03 12.56
N GLN A 57 9.48 7.26 12.42
CA GLN A 57 10.47 6.20 12.33
C GLN A 57 10.47 5.34 13.59
N GLU A 58 10.59 5.93 14.78
CA GLU A 58 10.58 5.17 16.05
C GLU A 58 9.30 4.34 16.23
N ALA A 59 8.14 4.89 15.85
CA ALA A 59 6.88 4.17 15.94
C ALA A 59 6.82 2.98 14.96
N LEU A 60 7.33 3.15 13.74
CA LEU A 60 7.38 2.08 12.74
C LEU A 60 8.39 1.00 13.13
N ASP A 61 9.56 1.40 13.63
CA ASP A 61 10.61 0.48 14.06
C ASP A 61 10.10 -0.41 15.21
N LYS A 62 9.45 0.18 16.22
CA LYS A 62 8.80 -0.58 17.29
C LYS A 62 7.71 -1.52 16.78
N ALA A 63 6.91 -1.08 15.82
CA ALA A 63 5.85 -1.91 15.24
C ALA A 63 6.42 -3.09 14.41
N LEU A 64 7.54 -2.88 13.71
CA LEU A 64 8.27 -3.92 12.99
C LEU A 64 8.89 -4.93 13.96
N GLU A 65 9.55 -4.46 15.02
CA GLU A 65 10.11 -5.32 16.07
C GLU A 65 9.03 -6.17 16.75
N ALA A 66 7.86 -5.58 17.02
CA ALA A 66 6.72 -6.28 17.62
C ALA A 66 6.20 -7.45 16.77
N ILE A 67 6.33 -7.37 15.44
CA ILE A 67 5.97 -8.46 14.52
C ILE A 67 7.16 -9.37 14.17
N GLY A 68 8.28 -9.23 14.87
CA GLY A 68 9.49 -10.04 14.71
C GLY A 68 10.32 -9.68 13.48
N MET A 69 10.23 -8.44 12.98
CA MET A 69 11.02 -7.94 11.87
C MET A 69 12.04 -6.91 12.35
N ASP A 70 13.31 -7.15 12.06
CA ASP A 70 14.37 -6.19 12.33
C ASP A 70 14.35 -5.03 11.30
N PRO A 71 14.18 -3.77 11.74
CA PRO A 71 14.19 -2.61 10.85
C PRO A 71 15.51 -2.43 10.09
N THR A 72 16.64 -2.81 10.69
CA THR A 72 17.95 -2.63 10.08
C THR A 72 18.12 -3.50 8.84
N THR A 73 17.50 -4.68 8.82
CA THR A 73 17.44 -5.56 7.65
C THR A 73 16.78 -4.85 6.45
N ILE A 74 15.71 -4.08 6.66
CA ILE A 74 15.03 -3.37 5.55
C ILE A 74 15.92 -2.30 4.92
N LEU A 75 16.77 -1.66 5.73
CA LEU A 75 17.65 -0.57 5.32
C LEU A 75 18.95 -1.04 4.70
N THR A 76 19.46 -2.19 5.13
CA THR A 76 20.81 -2.66 4.77
C THR A 76 20.81 -3.79 3.75
N ASP A 77 19.76 -4.60 3.67
CA ASP A 77 19.71 -5.77 2.79
C ASP A 77 19.73 -5.34 1.30
N PRO A 78 20.79 -5.71 0.54
CA PRO A 78 20.89 -5.41 -0.89
C PRO A 78 19.71 -5.96 -1.69
N ALA A 79 19.12 -7.09 -1.26
CA ALA A 79 17.99 -7.71 -1.95
C ALA A 79 16.69 -6.90 -1.87
N LEU A 80 16.63 -5.96 -0.90
CA LEU A 80 15.50 -5.06 -0.66
C LEU A 80 15.76 -3.64 -1.19
N GLN A 81 16.99 -3.31 -1.58
CA GLN A 81 17.32 -1.99 -2.11
C GLN A 81 16.55 -1.67 -3.40
N GLY A 82 16.03 -0.45 -3.47
CA GLY A 82 15.15 -0.01 -4.56
C GLY A 82 13.78 -0.72 -4.61
N GLY A 83 13.54 -1.67 -3.70
CA GLY A 83 12.33 -2.48 -3.65
C GLY A 83 11.13 -1.76 -3.02
N PRO A 84 9.93 -2.35 -3.16
CA PRO A 84 8.70 -1.78 -2.63
C PRO A 84 8.68 -1.73 -1.10
N ALA A 85 9.37 -2.63 -0.40
CA ALA A 85 9.47 -2.64 1.06
C ALA A 85 10.15 -1.37 1.58
N LEU A 86 11.38 -1.09 1.10
CA LEU A 86 12.15 0.10 1.46
C LEU A 86 11.42 1.39 1.07
N LYS A 87 10.75 1.40 -0.09
CA LYS A 87 9.93 2.54 -0.53
C LYS A 87 8.75 2.81 0.41
N THR A 88 8.09 1.76 0.87
CA THR A 88 6.96 1.86 1.82
C THR A 88 7.44 2.41 3.15
N TYR A 89 8.53 1.84 3.69
CA TYR A 89 9.18 2.30 4.91
C TYR A 89 9.56 3.79 4.82
N SER A 90 10.34 4.16 3.80
CA SER A 90 10.82 5.53 3.61
C SER A 90 9.69 6.53 3.38
N THR A 91 8.62 6.15 2.68
CA THR A 91 7.45 7.04 2.44
C THR A 91 6.65 7.28 3.71
N PHE A 92 6.59 6.29 4.61
CA PHE A 92 5.93 6.47 5.91
C PHE A 92 6.72 7.39 6.83
N CYS A 93 8.04 7.21 6.90
CA CYS A 93 8.91 8.04 7.75
C CYS A 93 9.04 9.46 7.19
N ARG A 94 9.13 9.60 5.86
CA ARG A 94 9.30 10.89 5.16
C ARG A 94 8.08 11.19 4.29
N PRO A 95 6.97 11.64 4.89
CA PRO A 95 5.80 12.05 4.14
C PRO A 95 6.13 13.18 3.16
N ARG A 96 5.34 13.27 2.08
CA ARG A 96 5.44 14.39 1.14
C ARG A 96 4.97 15.67 1.82
N GLU A 97 5.50 16.80 1.39
CA GLU A 97 5.09 18.14 1.86
C GLU A 97 3.56 18.33 1.80
N ALA A 98 2.96 18.02 0.65
CA ALA A 98 1.50 18.05 0.45
C ALA A 98 0.69 17.08 1.34
N LYS A 99 1.35 16.21 2.12
CA LYS A 99 0.73 15.25 3.03
C LYS A 99 1.17 15.42 4.49
N LEU A 100 1.93 16.47 4.82
CA LEU A 100 2.44 16.69 6.17
C LEU A 100 1.30 16.85 7.18
N ASP A 101 0.29 17.68 6.88
CA ASP A 101 -0.85 17.90 7.78
C ASP A 101 -1.62 16.61 8.07
N HIS A 102 -1.81 15.79 7.04
CA HIS A 102 -2.43 14.47 7.20
C HIS A 102 -1.56 13.53 8.05
N ALA A 103 -0.25 13.53 7.82
CA ALA A 103 0.69 12.72 8.57
C ALA A 103 0.78 13.15 10.04
N ALA A 104 0.68 14.44 10.34
CA ALA A 104 0.71 14.99 11.69
C ALA A 104 -0.60 14.74 12.46
N SER A 105 -1.75 14.78 11.77
CA SER A 105 -3.07 14.55 12.38
C SER A 105 -3.43 13.07 12.57
N GLN A 106 -2.76 12.16 11.87
CA GLN A 106 -3.05 10.73 11.93
C GLN A 106 -2.60 10.11 13.27
N ALA A 107 -3.45 9.23 13.84
CA ALA A 107 -3.08 8.40 14.98
C ALA A 107 -1.86 7.51 14.64
N LEU A 108 -0.71 7.83 15.25
CA LEU A 108 0.58 7.30 14.84
C LEU A 108 0.72 5.78 15.06
N GLY A 109 0.29 5.26 16.22
CA GLY A 109 0.39 3.84 16.55
C GLY A 109 -0.30 2.92 15.53
N PRO A 110 -1.62 3.06 15.32
CA PRO A 110 -2.34 2.25 14.33
C PRO A 110 -1.83 2.42 12.91
N ALA A 111 -1.32 3.61 12.55
CA ALA A 111 -0.72 3.85 11.25
C ALA A 111 0.60 3.09 11.08
N ALA A 112 1.46 3.11 12.10
CA ALA A 112 2.72 2.37 12.14
C ALA A 112 2.48 0.86 12.06
N GLU A 113 1.51 0.32 12.80
CA GLU A 113 1.14 -1.10 12.76
C GLU A 113 0.72 -1.56 11.35
N ARG A 114 -0.19 -0.81 10.70
CA ARG A 114 -0.62 -1.13 9.33
C ARG A 114 0.55 -1.10 8.36
N THR A 115 1.42 -0.10 8.48
CA THR A 115 2.61 0.02 7.63
C THR A 115 3.61 -1.10 7.91
N ALA A 116 3.82 -1.49 9.17
CA ALA A 116 4.69 -2.61 9.53
C ALA A 116 4.22 -3.92 8.89
N HIS A 117 2.92 -4.22 8.94
CA HIS A 117 2.35 -5.39 8.26
C HIS A 117 2.54 -5.32 6.74
N GLN A 118 2.34 -4.15 6.13
CA GLN A 118 2.55 -3.96 4.69
C GLN A 118 4.02 -4.18 4.31
N VAL A 119 4.96 -3.61 5.07
CA VAL A 119 6.41 -3.81 4.86
C VAL A 119 6.76 -5.28 5.02
N ALA A 120 6.28 -5.93 6.08
CA ALA A 120 6.55 -7.35 6.32
C ALA A 120 6.03 -8.26 5.21
N PHE A 121 4.83 -7.98 4.69
CA PHE A 121 4.29 -8.68 3.53
C PHE A 121 5.20 -8.53 2.31
N LEU A 122 5.66 -7.32 2.01
CA LEU A 122 6.54 -7.05 0.86
C LEU A 122 7.90 -7.73 1.00
N VAL A 123 8.48 -7.75 2.19
CA VAL A 123 9.74 -8.47 2.46
C VAL A 123 9.56 -9.98 2.27
N ARG A 124 8.49 -10.57 2.81
CA ARG A 124 8.20 -12.00 2.64
C ARG A 124 7.99 -12.37 1.18
N ARG A 125 7.24 -11.54 0.43
CA ARG A 125 7.05 -11.71 -1.00
C ARG A 125 8.38 -11.70 -1.76
N ARG A 126 9.23 -10.71 -1.49
CA ARG A 126 10.54 -10.61 -2.16
C ARG A 126 11.42 -11.83 -1.87
N ARG A 127 11.41 -12.34 -0.64
CA ARG A 127 12.14 -13.57 -0.27
C ARG A 127 11.60 -14.80 -0.99
N ALA A 128 10.28 -14.90 -1.16
CA ALA A 128 9.66 -15.98 -1.93
C ALA A 128 10.08 -15.93 -3.41
N GLU A 129 10.02 -14.75 -4.03
CA GLU A 129 10.46 -14.54 -5.43
C GLU A 129 11.94 -14.91 -5.62
N LEU A 130 12.81 -14.57 -4.66
CA LEU A 130 14.23 -14.94 -4.71
C LEU A 130 14.45 -16.45 -4.53
N ALA A 131 13.71 -17.08 -3.63
CA ALA A 131 13.80 -18.52 -3.43
C ALA A 131 13.35 -19.30 -4.67
N GLU A 132 12.28 -18.86 -5.34
CA GLU A 132 11.84 -19.44 -6.62
C GLU A 132 12.87 -19.23 -7.73
N TYR A 133 13.45 -18.03 -7.82
CA TYR A 133 14.52 -17.75 -8.78
C TYR A 133 15.71 -18.70 -8.58
N LEU A 134 16.18 -18.86 -7.35
CA LEU A 134 17.32 -19.74 -7.03
C LEU A 134 17.04 -21.21 -7.38
N ARG A 135 15.86 -21.71 -7.03
CA ARG A 135 15.45 -23.07 -7.40
C ARG A 135 15.45 -23.29 -8.92
N ASN A 136 14.95 -22.32 -9.67
CA ASN A 136 14.92 -22.41 -11.13
C ASN A 136 16.32 -22.33 -11.75
N THR A 137 17.21 -21.50 -11.20
CA THR A 137 18.61 -21.45 -11.65
C THR A 137 19.36 -22.75 -11.35
N ASP A 138 19.15 -23.34 -10.17
CA ASP A 138 19.77 -24.61 -9.78
C ASP A 138 19.33 -25.74 -10.72
N LEU A 139 18.03 -25.84 -11.01
CA LEU A 139 17.48 -26.81 -11.98
C LEU A 139 18.06 -26.62 -13.38
N ALA A 140 18.22 -25.36 -13.83
CA ALA A 140 18.81 -25.06 -15.13
C ALA A 140 20.32 -25.35 -15.20
N ASP A 141 21.03 -25.27 -14.07
CA ASP A 141 22.44 -25.65 -13.98
C ASP A 141 22.60 -27.18 -13.99
N GLU A 142 21.72 -27.91 -13.32
CA GLU A 142 21.69 -29.38 -13.34
C GLU A 142 21.43 -29.92 -14.75
N GLU A 143 20.43 -29.37 -15.47
CA GLU A 143 20.14 -29.77 -16.85
C GLU A 143 21.33 -29.53 -17.79
N ARG A 144 22.04 -28.40 -17.61
CA ARG A 144 23.23 -28.08 -18.42
C ARG A 144 24.40 -29.03 -18.18
N ARG A 145 24.58 -29.51 -16.95
CA ARG A 145 25.64 -30.47 -16.60
C ARG A 145 25.33 -31.90 -17.05
N ALA A 146 24.06 -32.22 -17.25
CA ALA A 146 23.60 -33.53 -17.70
C ALA A 146 23.66 -33.73 -19.23
N ARG A 147 24.03 -32.69 -19.99
CA ARG A 147 24.23 -32.73 -21.45
C ARG A 147 25.71 -32.76 -21.79
#